data_AF-A0A3C0ZC80-F1
#
_entry.id   AF-A0A3C0ZC80-F1
#
_cell.length_a   1.000
_cell.length_b   1.000
_cell.length_c   1.000
_cell.angle_alpha   90.00
_cell.angle_beta   90.00
_cell.angle_gamma   90.00
#
_symmetry.space_group_name_H-M   'P 1'
#
loop_
_entity.id
_entity.type
_entity.pdbx_description
1 polymer ?
#
loop_
_entity_poly.entity_id
_entity_poly.type
_entity_poly.pdbx_seq_one_letter_code
_entity_poly.pdbx_strand_id
1 'polypeptide(L)'
;MSLSFYWKQSCIKRPPIRGIMEIGMTAILLLKIADSANATQLNHHVKPNILSISSKATFSKISGTVVDGSGRPVIGASVRVKGSNRTVSTNEEGFFSIEGNNGEELEVSHVAFLTKVVRVGSGIQMTIVLDANSNTIGEVVVTGYTDYKKGKSPSATTQVNAKDINNVPMSTLDQVLQGKVAGMSVISSSGQPGQSASVVIRGVGSINGTTTPLYILDGVPIEAGYFQTINPQDIEHVNVLKDASAKSLYGSRGSNGVILITTKKGKKGLLSINYGAQYGVSTLTQPSFEMMDSRERLRFEEEVGLETGRNIGAGWSLSPKNPAYGLKPASWQKDA
;
A
#
# COMPACT_ATOMS: atom_id res chain seq x y z
N MET A 1 -47.74 16.82 16.37
CA MET A 1 -48.83 15.83 16.56
C MET A 1 -48.49 15.04 17.81
N SER A 2 -49.20 15.31 18.90
CA SER A 2 -49.02 14.67 20.20
C SER A 2 -49.71 13.29 20.20
N LEU A 3 -49.06 12.25 20.71
CA LEU A 3 -49.79 11.14 21.31
C LEU A 3 -48.96 10.47 22.39
N SER A 4 -49.41 10.74 23.61
CA SER A 4 -49.08 10.07 24.86
C SER A 4 -49.71 8.68 24.87
N PHE A 5 -49.00 7.67 25.39
CA PHE A 5 -49.60 6.40 25.79
C PHE A 5 -49.22 6.11 27.24
N TYR A 6 -50.25 5.95 28.06
CA TYR A 6 -50.22 5.73 29.50
C TYR A 6 -50.86 4.37 29.77
N TRP A 7 -50.19 3.44 30.44
CA TRP A 7 -50.86 2.33 31.16
C TRP A 7 -50.06 1.88 32.39
N LYS A 8 -50.58 2.31 33.54
CA LYS A 8 -50.82 1.66 34.84
C LYS A 8 -49.84 0.63 35.43
N GLN A 9 -49.51 0.93 36.69
CA GLN A 9 -48.61 0.32 37.67
C GLN A 9 -49.02 -1.08 38.17
N SER A 10 -48.02 -1.86 38.62
CA SER A 10 -48.08 -2.49 39.94
C SER A 10 -46.68 -2.66 40.55
N CYS A 11 -46.57 -2.37 41.84
CA CYS A 11 -45.35 -2.13 42.60
C CYS A 11 -44.61 -3.41 43.05
N ILE A 12 -43.29 -3.35 43.18
CA ILE A 12 -42.54 -3.92 44.33
C ILE A 12 -41.18 -3.20 44.48
N LYS A 13 -40.74 -3.10 45.75
CA LYS A 13 -39.86 -2.08 46.36
C LYS A 13 -38.34 -2.27 46.15
N ARG A 14 -37.66 -1.13 45.89
CA ARG A 14 -36.35 -0.61 46.42
C ARG A 14 -35.01 -1.25 45.94
N PRO A 15 -33.85 -0.53 46.02
CA PRO A 15 -33.47 0.75 45.39
C PRO A 15 -32.05 0.67 44.71
N PRO A 16 -31.52 1.76 44.10
CA PRO A 16 -30.59 1.71 42.96
C PRO A 16 -29.17 2.22 43.23
N ILE A 17 -28.21 1.93 42.33
CA ILE A 17 -27.02 2.78 42.08
C ILE A 17 -26.79 2.87 40.56
N ARG A 18 -26.85 4.11 40.04
CA ARG A 18 -26.71 4.49 38.63
C ARG A 18 -25.85 5.75 38.57
N GLY A 19 -24.95 5.86 37.59
CA GLY A 19 -24.19 7.07 37.25
C GLY A 19 -23.10 6.69 36.23
N ILE A 20 -23.40 6.64 34.94
CA ILE A 20 -23.33 7.74 33.95
C ILE A 20 -21.92 8.36 33.91
N MET A 21 -21.14 7.90 32.93
CA MET A 21 -19.87 8.48 32.47
C MET A 21 -20.17 9.31 31.22
N GLU A 22 -19.85 10.59 31.24
CA GLU A 22 -19.66 11.38 30.03
C GLU A 22 -18.53 12.40 30.26
N ILE A 23 -17.63 12.47 29.26
CA ILE A 23 -16.84 13.64 28.81
C ILE A 23 -15.86 14.21 29.86
N GLY A 24 -14.54 14.17 29.71
CA GLY A 24 -13.72 14.54 28.56
C GLY A 24 -12.82 15.73 28.96
N MET A 25 -11.54 15.66 28.58
CA MET A 25 -10.61 16.78 28.36
C MET A 25 -9.78 17.36 29.55
N THR A 26 -8.52 16.89 29.61
CA THR A 26 -7.25 17.61 29.89
C THR A 26 -7.24 18.98 30.60
N ALA A 27 -6.49 19.10 31.72
CA ALA A 27 -5.56 20.22 31.98
C ALA A 27 -4.69 20.02 33.26
N ILE A 28 -3.38 20.13 33.03
CA ILE A 28 -2.25 20.61 33.86
C ILE A 28 -2.61 21.45 35.11
N LEU A 29 -1.95 21.24 36.27
CA LEU A 29 -1.07 22.22 36.99
C LEU A 29 -0.63 21.74 38.40
N LEU A 30 0.68 21.81 38.67
CA LEU A 30 1.36 21.66 39.98
C LEU A 30 1.04 22.82 40.94
N LEU A 31 0.94 22.58 42.26
CA LEU A 31 1.69 23.35 43.30
C LEU A 31 1.39 22.92 44.77
N LYS A 32 2.48 22.86 45.56
CA LYS A 32 2.66 23.14 47.00
C LYS A 32 1.96 22.29 48.06
N ILE A 33 2.79 21.63 48.88
CA ILE A 33 2.53 21.42 50.31
C ILE A 33 3.66 22.13 51.06
N ALA A 34 3.28 23.04 51.94
CA ALA A 34 4.15 23.86 52.77
C ALA A 34 4.42 23.19 54.14
N ASP A 35 5.50 23.68 54.76
CA ASP A 35 6.11 23.33 56.04
C ASP A 35 5.17 23.05 57.22
N SER A 36 5.61 22.13 58.08
CA SER A 36 5.71 22.44 59.52
C SER A 36 6.89 21.69 60.14
N ALA A 37 7.72 22.45 60.82
CA ALA A 37 8.96 22.03 61.46
C ALA A 37 8.75 21.63 62.94
N ASN A 38 9.81 21.03 63.49
CA ASN A 38 10.21 20.94 64.90
C ASN A 38 9.91 19.64 65.66
N ALA A 39 10.94 18.79 65.75
CA ALA A 39 11.48 18.37 67.06
C ALA A 39 12.98 18.01 66.90
N THR A 40 13.80 18.75 67.64
CA THR A 40 15.25 18.60 67.82
C THR A 40 15.58 17.40 68.72
N GLN A 41 16.60 16.60 68.37
CA GLN A 41 17.61 16.11 69.32
C GLN A 41 18.92 15.80 68.58
N LEU A 42 20.01 16.21 69.22
CA LEU A 42 21.39 16.25 68.76
C LEU A 42 22.03 14.85 68.76
N ASN A 43 22.84 14.54 67.76
CA ASN A 43 23.99 13.63 67.92
C ASN A 43 25.08 13.98 66.91
N HIS A 44 26.25 14.32 67.44
CA HIS A 44 27.46 14.67 66.70
C HIS A 44 28.03 13.43 66.00
N HIS A 45 28.10 13.47 64.67
CA HIS A 45 29.07 12.69 63.92
C HIS A 45 29.65 13.57 62.81
N VAL A 46 30.94 13.86 62.95
CA VAL A 46 31.74 14.58 61.96
C VAL A 46 31.74 13.76 60.67
N LYS A 47 31.07 14.26 59.63
CA LYS A 47 31.19 13.70 58.28
C LYS A 47 32.45 14.31 57.64
N PRO A 48 33.39 13.51 57.11
CA PRO A 48 34.50 14.05 56.34
C PRO A 48 33.94 14.74 55.09
N ASN A 49 34.32 16.01 54.91
CA ASN A 49 34.04 16.80 53.73
C ASN A 49 34.84 16.22 52.56
N ILE A 50 34.25 15.25 51.84
CA ILE A 50 34.79 14.80 50.56
C ILE A 50 34.45 15.91 49.56
N LEU A 51 35.42 16.81 49.37
CA LEU A 51 35.42 17.74 48.25
C LEU A 51 35.40 16.91 46.96
N SER A 52 34.22 16.74 46.36
CA SER A 52 34.07 16.22 45.02
C SER A 52 34.67 17.22 44.05
N ILE A 53 35.94 17.00 43.67
CA ILE A 53 36.57 17.72 42.56
C ILE A 53 35.85 17.23 41.30
N SER A 54 34.81 17.96 40.88
CA SER A 54 34.23 17.80 39.55
C SER A 54 35.25 18.34 38.56
N SER A 55 36.16 17.47 38.10
CA SER A 55 37.03 17.78 36.97
C SER A 55 36.16 17.90 35.72
N LYS A 56 35.77 19.12 35.38
CA LYS A 56 35.15 19.42 34.09
C LYS A 56 36.18 19.07 33.03
N ALA A 57 35.97 17.98 32.30
CA ALA A 57 36.87 17.56 31.23
C ALA A 57 37.06 18.73 30.26
N THR A 58 38.29 19.22 30.13
CA THR A 58 38.63 20.29 29.20
C THR A 58 38.69 19.69 27.80
N PHE A 59 37.59 19.76 27.07
CA PHE A 59 37.57 19.38 25.66
C PHE A 59 38.38 20.39 24.86
N SER A 60 39.22 19.91 23.94
CA SER A 60 39.93 20.78 23.01
C SER A 60 39.04 21.06 21.80
N LYS A 61 39.07 22.29 21.27
CA LYS A 61 38.31 22.66 20.07
C LYS A 61 39.05 22.14 18.84
N ILE A 62 38.54 21.08 18.24
CA ILE A 62 39.06 20.51 16.99
C ILE A 62 38.40 21.25 15.84
N SER A 63 39.19 21.81 14.94
CA SER A 63 38.67 22.52 13.77
C SER A 63 39.23 21.90 12.49
N GLY A 64 38.52 22.06 11.39
CA GLY A 64 38.96 21.50 10.12
C GLY A 64 38.04 21.83 8.97
N THR A 65 38.43 21.41 7.78
CA THR A 65 37.67 21.62 6.54
C THR A 65 37.41 20.29 5.85
N VAL A 66 36.17 20.09 5.39
CA VAL A 66 35.76 18.92 4.61
C VAL A 66 35.71 19.32 3.13
N VAL A 67 36.46 18.59 2.31
CA VAL A 67 36.56 18.82 0.86
C VAL A 67 36.23 17.56 0.07
N ASP A 68 35.81 17.69 -1.18
CA ASP A 68 35.63 16.57 -2.11
C ASP A 68 36.96 16.16 -2.76
N GLY A 69 36.96 15.04 -3.48
CA GLY A 69 38.12 14.59 -4.27
C GLY A 69 38.57 15.54 -5.40
N SER A 70 37.78 16.59 -5.69
CA SER A 70 38.13 17.66 -6.63
C SER A 70 38.60 18.94 -5.92
N GLY A 71 38.76 18.91 -4.59
CA GLY A 71 39.22 20.04 -3.77
C GLY A 71 38.15 21.10 -3.46
N ARG A 72 36.87 20.85 -3.76
CA ARG A 72 35.78 21.77 -3.44
C ARG A 72 35.25 21.54 -2.02
N PRO A 73 34.91 22.59 -1.26
CA PRO A 73 34.35 22.44 0.08
C PRO A 73 33.00 21.73 0.05
N VAL A 74 32.78 20.82 1.00
CA VAL A 74 31.51 20.09 1.15
C VAL A 74 30.66 20.79 2.21
N ILE A 75 29.58 21.42 1.74
CA ILE A 75 28.62 22.15 2.57
C ILE A 75 27.63 21.15 3.20
N GLY A 76 27.29 21.32 4.48
CA GLY A 76 26.27 20.50 5.15
C GLY A 76 26.67 19.06 5.48
N ALA A 77 27.96 18.72 5.45
CA ALA A 77 28.45 17.43 5.93
C ALA A 77 28.28 17.33 7.46
N SER A 78 27.77 16.19 7.93
CA SER A 78 27.61 15.91 9.36
C SER A 78 28.88 15.28 9.90
N VAL A 79 29.54 15.99 10.82
CA VAL A 79 30.74 15.55 11.54
C VAL A 79 30.34 15.15 12.96
N ARG A 80 30.57 13.89 13.31
CA ARG A 80 30.22 13.34 14.63
C ARG A 80 31.43 12.66 15.27
N VAL A 81 31.57 12.80 16.59
CA VAL A 81 32.54 11.99 17.33
C VAL A 81 31.96 10.59 17.56
N LYS A 82 32.66 9.56 17.09
CA LYS A 82 32.21 8.16 17.18
C LYS A 82 32.04 7.75 18.64
N GLY A 83 30.84 7.28 19.00
CA GLY A 83 30.48 6.90 20.37
C GLY A 83 29.98 8.05 21.26
N SER A 84 29.82 9.26 20.72
CA SER A 84 29.32 10.44 21.42
C SER A 84 28.16 11.08 20.67
N ASN A 85 27.30 11.83 21.38
CA ASN A 85 26.19 12.59 20.79
C ASN A 85 26.63 13.97 20.24
N ARG A 86 27.92 14.31 20.33
CA ARG A 86 28.49 15.55 19.78
C ARG A 86 28.53 15.48 18.25
N THR A 87 27.70 16.30 17.60
CA THR A 87 27.59 16.39 16.14
C THR A 87 27.56 17.86 15.72
N VAL A 88 28.27 18.20 14.64
CA VAL A 88 28.31 19.54 14.04
C VAL A 88 28.20 19.41 12.52
N SER A 89 27.55 20.36 11.86
CA SER A 89 27.48 20.43 10.39
C SER A 89 28.52 21.41 9.83
N THR A 90 29.06 21.14 8.65
CA THR A 90 29.97 22.06 7.95
C THR A 90 29.24 23.30 7.39
N ASN A 91 29.92 24.45 7.36
CA ASN A 91 29.41 25.71 6.79
C ASN A 91 29.59 25.78 5.25
N GLU A 92 29.32 26.94 4.65
CA GLU A 92 29.46 27.20 3.20
C GLU A 92 30.90 27.02 2.66
N GLU A 93 31.90 27.20 3.53
CA GLU A 93 33.32 27.00 3.22
C GLU A 93 33.80 25.58 3.56
N GLY A 94 32.91 24.67 3.96
CA GLY A 94 33.22 23.30 4.37
C GLY A 94 33.90 23.21 5.74
N PHE A 95 34.00 24.30 6.49
CA PHE A 95 34.62 24.37 7.80
C PHE A 95 33.70 23.78 8.89
N PHE A 96 34.28 23.05 9.83
CA PHE A 96 33.64 22.57 11.04
C PHE A 96 34.48 22.87 12.28
N SER A 97 33.81 22.98 13.42
CA SER A 97 34.48 23.09 14.71
C SER A 97 33.71 22.30 15.76
N ILE A 98 34.35 21.30 16.34
CA ILE A 98 33.76 20.36 17.29
C ILE A 98 34.66 20.21 18.50
N GLU A 99 34.06 20.16 19.69
CA GLU A 99 34.80 19.89 20.92
C GLU A 99 35.13 18.39 20.98
N GLY A 100 36.39 18.04 21.20
CA GLY A 100 36.83 16.66 21.40
C GLY A 100 38.26 16.50 21.85
N ASN A 101 38.64 15.24 22.08
CA ASN A 101 39.95 14.88 22.58
C ASN A 101 40.83 14.33 21.46
N ASN A 102 42.14 14.53 21.59
CA ASN A 102 43.11 13.97 20.66
C ASN A 102 43.03 12.43 20.69
N GLY A 103 43.01 11.80 19.51
CA GLY A 103 42.87 10.36 19.36
C GLY A 103 41.44 9.82 19.25
N GLU A 104 40.39 10.65 19.41
CA GLU A 104 38.99 10.28 19.10
C GLU A 104 38.81 10.04 17.59
N GLU A 105 37.85 9.21 17.21
CA GLU A 105 37.48 9.00 15.80
C GLU A 105 36.31 9.92 15.42
N LEU A 106 36.49 10.73 14.37
CA LEU A 106 35.43 11.51 13.74
C LEU A 106 34.83 10.74 12.59
N GLU A 107 33.52 10.58 12.60
CA GLU A 107 32.73 10.05 11.51
C GLU A 107 32.12 11.22 10.73
N VAL A 108 32.49 11.34 9.46
CA VAL A 108 31.96 12.36 8.55
C VAL A 108 31.04 11.71 7.55
N SER A 109 29.80 12.17 7.48
CA SER A 109 28.76 11.64 6.60
C SER A 109 28.06 12.75 5.82
N HIS A 110 27.71 12.46 4.57
CA HIS A 110 26.96 13.37 3.71
C HIS A 110 26.16 12.56 2.68
N VAL A 111 25.03 13.09 2.20
CA VAL A 111 24.11 12.36 1.30
C VAL A 111 24.80 11.93 0.00
N ALA A 112 25.73 12.74 -0.51
CA ALA A 112 26.43 12.51 -1.79
C ALA A 112 27.80 11.81 -1.67
N PHE A 113 28.28 11.50 -0.46
CA PHE A 113 29.65 11.00 -0.24
C PHE A 113 29.66 9.74 0.64
N LEU A 114 30.74 8.95 0.53
CA LEU A 114 30.94 7.81 1.41
C LEU A 114 31.27 8.28 2.82
N THR A 115 30.72 7.59 3.83
CA THR A 115 31.02 7.90 5.23
C THR A 115 32.48 7.56 5.51
N LYS A 116 33.24 8.52 6.02
CA LYS A 116 34.67 8.37 6.30
C LYS A 116 34.91 8.54 7.79
N VAL A 117 35.68 7.62 8.36
CA VAL A 117 36.12 7.69 9.75
C VAL A 117 37.58 8.14 9.77
N VAL A 118 37.87 9.24 10.46
CA VAL A 118 39.21 9.82 10.56
C VAL A 118 39.56 10.01 12.03
N ARG A 119 40.75 9.55 12.42
CA ARG A 119 41.25 9.75 13.79
C ARG A 119 41.77 11.17 13.95
N VAL A 120 41.38 11.84 15.03
CA VAL A 120 41.88 13.17 15.41
C VAL A 120 43.36 13.05 15.76
N GLY A 121 44.21 13.75 15.01
CA GLY A 121 45.65 13.84 15.28
C GLY A 121 46.00 14.97 16.25
N SER A 122 47.29 15.12 16.57
CA SER A 122 47.82 16.15 17.49
C SER A 122 47.81 17.59 16.94
N GLY A 123 47.07 17.85 15.86
CA GLY A 123 46.95 19.17 15.22
C GLY A 123 45.55 19.76 15.43
N ILE A 124 45.49 21.08 15.65
CA ILE A 124 44.23 21.83 15.87
C ILE A 124 43.42 21.98 14.57
N GLN A 125 44.07 21.81 13.41
CA GLN A 125 43.47 21.92 12.08
C GLN A 125 43.70 20.64 11.26
N MET A 126 42.64 20.12 10.64
CA MET A 126 42.71 18.95 9.76
C MET A 126 41.84 19.13 8.51
N THR A 127 42.29 18.56 7.38
CA THR A 127 41.52 18.53 6.13
C THR A 127 41.03 17.11 5.88
N ILE A 128 39.72 16.93 5.71
CA ILE A 128 39.09 15.63 5.47
C ILE A 128 38.60 15.60 4.03
N VAL A 129 39.18 14.72 3.21
CA VAL A 129 38.75 14.50 1.82
C VAL A 129 37.70 13.40 1.80
N LEU A 130 36.50 13.71 1.31
CA LEU A 130 35.42 12.76 1.10
C LEU A 130 35.43 12.21 -0.32
N ASP A 131 35.28 10.89 -0.40
CA ASP A 131 35.22 10.16 -1.65
C ASP A 131 33.77 10.15 -2.16
N ALA A 132 33.58 10.50 -3.44
CA ALA A 132 32.26 10.60 -4.05
C ALA A 132 31.52 9.26 -4.00
N ASN A 133 30.26 9.28 -3.56
CA ASN A 133 29.44 8.08 -3.51
C ASN A 133 28.87 7.81 -4.90
N SER A 134 29.50 6.93 -5.68
CA SER A 134 28.99 6.47 -6.98
C SER A 134 27.84 5.45 -6.85
N ASN A 135 27.35 5.19 -5.63
CA ASN A 135 26.17 4.36 -5.42
C ASN A 135 24.91 5.13 -5.82
N THR A 136 24.61 5.07 -7.12
CA THR A 136 23.25 5.16 -7.62
C THR A 136 22.42 4.16 -6.82
N ILE A 137 21.40 4.65 -6.11
CA ILE A 137 20.48 3.81 -5.33
C ILE A 137 19.82 2.82 -6.29
N GLY A 138 20.33 1.59 -6.30
CA GLY A 138 19.72 0.49 -7.02
C GLY A 138 18.45 0.11 -6.30
N GLU A 139 17.31 0.25 -6.98
CA GLU A 139 16.04 -0.27 -6.51
C GLU A 139 16.16 -1.80 -6.36
N VAL A 140 16.21 -2.29 -5.12
CA VAL A 140 16.30 -3.71 -4.81
C VAL A 140 14.90 -4.29 -4.80
N VAL A 141 14.63 -5.24 -5.70
CA VAL A 141 13.40 -6.04 -5.69
C VAL A 141 13.75 -7.39 -5.08
N VAL A 142 13.31 -7.62 -3.84
CA VAL A 142 13.54 -8.90 -3.16
C VAL A 142 12.52 -9.89 -3.69
N THR A 143 12.99 -10.82 -4.50
CA THR A 143 12.22 -11.99 -4.92
C THR A 143 13.08 -13.22 -4.64
N GLY A 144 12.61 -14.06 -3.71
CA GLY A 144 13.11 -15.41 -3.39
C GLY A 144 14.61 -15.69 -3.56
N TYR A 145 15.32 -15.78 -2.44
CA TYR A 145 16.61 -16.48 -2.26
C TYR A 145 17.91 -15.90 -2.85
N THR A 146 17.92 -14.79 -3.62
CA THR A 146 19.18 -14.07 -3.90
C THR A 146 18.94 -12.61 -4.28
N ASP A 147 19.80 -11.71 -3.79
CA ASP A 147 19.77 -10.27 -4.10
C ASP A 147 20.23 -10.02 -5.55
N TYR A 148 19.31 -9.88 -6.49
CA TYR A 148 19.64 -9.49 -7.87
C TYR A 148 19.48 -7.98 -8.07
N LYS A 149 20.55 -7.32 -8.54
CA LYS A 149 20.48 -5.96 -9.07
C LYS A 149 19.51 -5.93 -10.25
N LYS A 150 18.61 -4.94 -10.29
CA LYS A 150 17.51 -4.73 -11.27
C LYS A 150 17.95 -4.50 -12.74
N GLY A 151 19.12 -4.97 -13.14
CA GLY A 151 19.70 -4.75 -14.48
C GLY A 151 20.26 -5.97 -15.20
N LYS A 152 20.10 -7.20 -14.68
CA LYS A 152 20.67 -8.41 -15.32
C LYS A 152 19.73 -9.62 -15.36
N SER A 153 18.42 -9.40 -15.50
CA SER A 153 17.52 -10.49 -15.86
C SER A 153 17.20 -10.43 -17.35
N PRO A 154 17.67 -11.39 -18.19
CA PRO A 154 17.28 -11.48 -19.60
C PRO A 154 15.84 -11.96 -19.77
N SER A 155 15.12 -12.14 -18.66
CA SER A 155 13.80 -12.71 -18.60
C SER A 155 12.72 -11.63 -18.65
N ALA A 156 11.71 -11.84 -19.48
CA ALA A 156 10.55 -10.95 -19.60
C ALA A 156 9.73 -10.95 -18.31
N THR A 157 10.10 -10.09 -17.36
CA THR A 157 9.37 -9.80 -16.13
C THR A 157 8.72 -8.42 -16.25
N THR A 158 7.45 -8.33 -15.88
CA THR A 158 6.72 -7.06 -15.79
C THR A 158 6.35 -6.81 -14.34
N GLN A 159 6.90 -5.74 -13.78
CA GLN A 159 6.60 -5.31 -12.41
C GLN A 159 5.51 -4.25 -12.42
N VAL A 160 4.49 -4.45 -11.59
CA VAL A 160 3.43 -3.49 -11.31
C VAL A 160 3.61 -3.01 -9.86
N ASN A 161 3.75 -1.70 -9.68
CA ASN A 161 4.01 -1.11 -8.36
C ASN A 161 2.72 -0.82 -7.59
N ALA A 162 2.81 -0.71 -6.26
CA ALA A 162 1.67 -0.35 -5.41
C ALA A 162 0.93 0.92 -5.83
N LYS A 163 1.62 1.90 -6.44
CA LYS A 163 0.98 3.13 -6.93
C LYS A 163 -0.02 2.86 -8.04
N ASP A 164 0.33 1.98 -8.97
CA ASP A 164 -0.54 1.60 -10.08
C ASP A 164 -1.70 0.71 -9.61
N ILE A 165 -1.49 -0.04 -8.51
CA ILE A 165 -2.48 -0.94 -7.94
C ILE A 165 -3.54 -0.17 -7.16
N ASN A 166 -3.12 0.77 -6.31
CA ASN A 166 -4.01 1.48 -5.39
C ASN A 166 -4.81 2.64 -6.03
N ASN A 167 -4.50 3.01 -7.27
CA ASN A 167 -5.17 4.09 -7.99
C ASN A 167 -6.50 3.69 -8.65
N VAL A 168 -6.85 2.39 -8.64
CA VAL A 168 -8.06 1.89 -9.30
C VAL A 168 -9.02 1.35 -8.24
N PRO A 169 -10.28 1.81 -8.18
CA PRO A 169 -11.28 1.30 -7.22
C PRO A 169 -11.87 -0.04 -7.69
N MET A 170 -11.01 -1.01 -8.02
CA MET A 170 -11.45 -2.37 -8.38
C MET A 170 -11.55 -3.24 -7.14
N SER A 171 -12.49 -4.18 -7.17
CA SER A 171 -12.78 -5.06 -6.04
C SER A 171 -11.75 -6.18 -5.85
N THR A 172 -11.01 -6.55 -6.89
CA THR A 172 -10.07 -7.67 -6.87
C THR A 172 -8.76 -7.32 -7.57
N LEU A 173 -7.68 -7.95 -7.13
CA LEU A 173 -6.34 -7.72 -7.64
C LEU A 173 -6.16 -8.13 -9.12
N ASP A 174 -6.86 -9.18 -9.58
CA ASP A 174 -6.78 -9.66 -10.97
C ASP A 174 -7.19 -8.55 -11.95
N GLN A 175 -8.28 -7.85 -11.64
CA GLN A 175 -8.82 -6.77 -12.47
C GLN A 175 -7.88 -5.56 -12.54
N VAL A 176 -7.15 -5.28 -11.47
CA VAL A 176 -6.18 -4.17 -11.43
C VAL A 176 -4.97 -4.44 -12.32
N LEU A 177 -4.57 -5.71 -12.45
CA LEU A 177 -3.46 -6.10 -13.32
C LEU A 177 -3.84 -6.07 -14.81
N GLN A 178 -5.15 -6.08 -15.12
CA GLN A 178 -5.65 -5.99 -16.48
C GLN A 178 -5.16 -4.72 -17.16
N GLY A 179 -4.51 -4.87 -18.32
CA GLY A 179 -3.96 -3.74 -19.08
C GLY A 179 -2.68 -3.11 -18.49
N LYS A 180 -2.28 -3.46 -17.26
CA LYS A 180 -0.97 -3.09 -16.68
C LYS A 180 0.15 -4.02 -17.10
N VAL A 181 -0.19 -5.27 -17.45
CA VAL A 181 0.76 -6.29 -17.88
C VAL A 181 0.53 -6.65 -19.35
N ALA A 182 1.54 -6.41 -20.18
CA ALA A 182 1.47 -6.74 -21.61
C ALA A 182 1.40 -8.25 -21.85
N GLY A 183 0.35 -8.68 -22.56
CA GLY A 183 0.08 -10.08 -22.88
C GLY A 183 -0.66 -10.85 -21.78
N MET A 184 -1.17 -10.16 -20.75
CA MET A 184 -2.10 -10.73 -19.78
C MET A 184 -3.54 -10.40 -20.20
N SER A 185 -4.39 -11.42 -20.26
CA SER A 185 -5.84 -11.29 -20.42
C SER A 185 -6.52 -11.70 -19.13
N VAL A 186 -7.43 -10.86 -18.65
CA VAL A 186 -8.24 -11.10 -17.46
C VAL A 186 -9.68 -11.12 -17.93
N ILE A 187 -10.32 -12.28 -17.84
CA ILE A 187 -11.71 -12.47 -18.27
C ILE A 187 -12.55 -12.61 -17.01
N SER A 188 -13.34 -11.58 -16.71
CA SER A 188 -14.36 -11.63 -15.67
C SER A 188 -15.63 -12.24 -16.26
N SER A 189 -16.07 -13.39 -15.74
CA SER A 189 -17.32 -14.04 -16.17
C SER A 189 -18.57 -13.36 -15.61
N SER A 190 -18.42 -12.56 -14.55
CA SER A 190 -19.50 -11.81 -13.94
C SER A 190 -19.03 -10.44 -13.45
N GLY A 191 -19.97 -9.53 -13.23
CA GLY A 191 -19.74 -8.23 -12.56
C GLY A 191 -19.90 -8.29 -11.04
N GLN A 192 -20.04 -9.48 -10.46
CA GLN A 192 -20.21 -9.63 -9.02
C GLN A 192 -18.89 -9.27 -8.30
N PRO A 193 -18.92 -8.38 -7.30
CA PRO A 193 -17.74 -8.07 -6.50
C PRO A 193 -17.18 -9.32 -5.82
N GLY A 194 -15.85 -9.49 -5.87
CA GLY A 194 -15.16 -10.61 -5.23
C GLY A 194 -15.26 -11.96 -5.96
N GLN A 195 -15.81 -12.01 -7.18
CA GLN A 195 -15.75 -13.22 -8.01
C GLN A 195 -14.40 -13.40 -8.69
N SER A 196 -14.05 -14.66 -8.92
CA SER A 196 -12.79 -15.04 -9.56
C SER A 196 -12.78 -14.71 -11.04
N ALA A 197 -11.82 -13.87 -11.44
CA ALA A 197 -11.51 -13.65 -12.84
C ALA A 197 -10.56 -14.74 -13.35
N SER A 198 -10.78 -15.19 -14.58
CA SER A 198 -9.86 -16.10 -15.25
C SER A 198 -8.70 -15.31 -15.82
N VAL A 199 -7.49 -15.54 -15.30
CA VAL A 199 -6.26 -14.90 -15.78
C VAL A 199 -5.53 -15.84 -16.72
N VAL A 200 -5.15 -15.32 -17.88
CA VAL A 200 -4.38 -16.03 -18.90
C VAL A 200 -3.21 -15.17 -19.34
N ILE A 201 -2.00 -15.70 -19.28
CA ILE A 201 -0.78 -15.01 -19.73
C ILE A 201 -0.37 -15.62 -21.08
N ARG A 202 -0.29 -14.78 -22.11
CA ARG A 202 0.08 -15.14 -23.51
C ARG A 202 -0.86 -16.15 -24.18
N GLY A 203 -2.13 -16.13 -23.82
CA GLY A 203 -3.16 -16.96 -24.45
C GLY A 203 -3.23 -18.38 -23.90
N VAL A 204 -4.11 -19.20 -24.47
CA VAL A 204 -4.38 -20.55 -23.99
C VAL A 204 -3.25 -21.51 -24.39
N GLY A 205 -2.45 -21.94 -23.41
CA GLY A 205 -1.31 -22.84 -23.62
C GLY A 205 -1.67 -24.32 -23.68
N SER A 206 -2.94 -24.68 -23.48
CA SER A 206 -3.39 -26.07 -23.47
C SER A 206 -4.84 -26.20 -23.95
N ILE A 207 -5.13 -27.30 -24.65
CA ILE A 207 -6.47 -27.66 -25.10
C ILE A 207 -7.23 -28.43 -24.00
N ASN A 208 -6.52 -29.23 -23.19
CA ASN A 208 -7.10 -30.13 -22.18
C ASN A 208 -6.54 -29.92 -20.77
N GLY A 209 -5.57 -29.03 -20.58
CA GLY A 209 -4.93 -28.72 -19.30
C GLY A 209 -5.39 -27.39 -18.72
N THR A 210 -5.05 -27.17 -17.45
CA THR A 210 -5.32 -25.89 -16.77
C THR A 210 -4.49 -24.77 -17.41
N THR A 211 -5.12 -23.63 -17.67
CA THR A 211 -4.49 -22.43 -18.27
C THR A 211 -4.22 -21.31 -17.26
N THR A 212 -4.59 -21.52 -15.99
CA THR A 212 -4.37 -20.53 -14.93
C THR A 212 -2.89 -20.44 -14.57
N PRO A 213 -2.37 -19.22 -14.33
CA PRO A 213 -1.01 -19.02 -13.83
C PRO A 213 -0.88 -19.50 -12.38
N LEU A 214 0.36 -19.69 -11.95
CA LEU A 214 0.66 -19.96 -10.54
C LEU A 214 0.78 -18.65 -9.76
N TYR A 215 0.05 -18.53 -8.66
CA TYR A 215 0.08 -17.36 -7.77
C TYR A 215 0.99 -17.65 -6.58
N ILE A 216 1.86 -16.70 -6.23
CA ILE A 216 2.82 -16.85 -5.15
C ILE A 216 2.82 -15.60 -4.28
N LEU A 217 2.42 -15.75 -3.03
CA LEU A 217 2.39 -14.68 -2.04
C LEU A 217 3.60 -14.81 -1.12
N ASP A 218 4.50 -13.81 -1.13
CA ASP A 218 5.71 -13.78 -0.30
C ASP A 218 6.56 -15.06 -0.35
N GLY A 219 6.54 -15.76 -1.50
CA GLY A 219 7.28 -17.01 -1.73
C GLY A 219 6.47 -18.29 -1.49
N VAL A 220 5.23 -18.20 -1.01
CA VAL A 220 4.34 -19.35 -0.80
C VAL A 220 3.31 -19.43 -1.94
N PRO A 221 3.16 -20.58 -2.62
CA PRO A 221 2.14 -20.74 -3.64
C PRO A 221 0.74 -20.73 -3.02
N ILE A 222 -0.18 -19.98 -3.62
CA ILE A 222 -1.57 -19.87 -3.21
C ILE A 222 -2.52 -20.26 -4.34
N GLU A 223 -3.72 -20.66 -3.98
CA GLU A 223 -4.79 -20.91 -4.95
C GLU A 223 -5.41 -19.60 -5.47
N ALA A 224 -5.97 -19.66 -6.67
CA ALA A 224 -6.60 -18.51 -7.31
C ALA A 224 -7.72 -17.86 -6.47
N GLY A 225 -8.50 -18.68 -5.73
CA GLY A 225 -9.55 -18.18 -4.86
C GLY A 225 -9.03 -17.34 -3.69
N TYR A 226 -7.84 -17.68 -3.15
CA TYR A 226 -7.23 -16.92 -2.08
C TYR A 226 -6.66 -15.58 -2.57
N PHE A 227 -6.13 -15.56 -3.81
CA PHE A 227 -5.56 -14.36 -4.42
C PHE A 227 -6.54 -13.17 -4.46
N GLN A 228 -7.83 -13.42 -4.63
CA GLN A 228 -8.85 -12.35 -4.69
C GLN A 228 -9.22 -11.77 -3.32
N THR A 229 -9.01 -12.54 -2.25
CA THR A 229 -9.29 -12.08 -0.88
C THR A 229 -8.20 -11.15 -0.35
N ILE A 230 -7.07 -11.06 -1.05
CA ILE A 230 -5.95 -10.20 -0.67
C ILE A 230 -6.35 -8.75 -0.88
N ASN A 231 -6.21 -7.95 0.16
CA ASN A 231 -6.40 -6.51 0.08
C ASN A 231 -5.29 -5.87 -0.80
N PRO A 232 -5.65 -5.14 -1.87
CA PRO A 232 -4.67 -4.45 -2.72
C PRO A 232 -3.76 -3.47 -1.95
N GLN A 233 -4.26 -2.91 -0.84
CA GLN A 233 -3.51 -1.97 -0.01
C GLN A 233 -2.32 -2.61 0.72
N ASP A 234 -2.32 -3.92 0.91
CA ASP A 234 -1.23 -4.63 1.59
C ASP A 234 -0.10 -5.01 0.63
N ILE A 235 -0.26 -4.75 -0.67
CA ILE A 235 0.69 -5.14 -1.71
C ILE A 235 1.72 -4.05 -1.93
N GLU A 236 3.00 -4.42 -1.92
CA GLU A 236 4.11 -3.52 -2.28
C GLU A 236 4.34 -3.50 -3.79
N HIS A 237 4.38 -4.68 -4.41
CA HIS A 237 4.48 -4.83 -5.85
C HIS A 237 4.05 -6.24 -6.30
N VAL A 238 3.67 -6.35 -7.56
CA VAL A 238 3.39 -7.61 -8.24
C VAL A 238 4.37 -7.78 -9.38
N ASN A 239 5.10 -8.90 -9.39
CA ASN A 239 5.98 -9.29 -10.48
C ASN A 239 5.34 -10.41 -11.27
N VAL A 240 5.07 -10.17 -12.54
CA VAL A 240 4.57 -11.19 -13.45
C VAL A 240 5.73 -11.76 -14.26
N LEU A 241 6.03 -13.03 -14.01
CA LEU A 241 7.02 -13.81 -14.72
C LEU A 241 6.34 -14.55 -15.87
N LYS A 242 6.85 -14.34 -17.09
CA LYS A 242 6.40 -15.04 -18.28
C LYS A 242 7.12 -16.38 -18.43
N ASP A 243 6.66 -17.19 -19.37
CA ASP A 243 6.89 -18.64 -19.48
C ASP A 243 8.34 -19.10 -19.25
N ALA A 244 9.32 -18.51 -19.97
CA ALA A 244 10.70 -18.98 -19.90
C ALA A 244 11.34 -18.77 -18.51
N SER A 245 11.00 -17.69 -17.84
CA SER A 245 11.55 -17.35 -16.53
C SER A 245 10.78 -17.97 -15.38
N ALA A 246 9.46 -18.06 -15.52
CA ALA A 246 8.59 -18.75 -14.59
C ALA A 246 8.89 -20.25 -14.54
N LYS A 247 9.05 -20.91 -15.69
CA LYS A 247 9.34 -22.36 -15.78
C LYS A 247 10.71 -22.71 -15.21
N SER A 248 11.70 -21.84 -15.34
CA SER A 248 13.03 -22.08 -14.78
C SER A 248 13.05 -22.07 -13.24
N LEU A 249 12.21 -21.26 -12.61
CA LEU A 249 12.15 -21.17 -11.13
C LEU A 249 11.11 -22.12 -10.52
N TYR A 250 9.96 -22.28 -11.15
CA TYR A 250 8.79 -22.97 -10.57
C TYR A 250 8.38 -24.24 -11.34
N GLY A 251 9.20 -24.68 -12.30
CA GLY A 251 9.04 -25.94 -13.01
C GLY A 251 7.79 -26.00 -13.87
N SER A 252 7.18 -27.18 -13.96
CA SER A 252 5.99 -27.43 -14.78
C SER A 252 4.79 -26.56 -14.39
N ARG A 253 4.65 -26.22 -13.10
CA ARG A 253 3.58 -25.35 -12.58
C ARG A 253 3.71 -23.89 -13.05
N GLY A 254 4.91 -23.46 -13.42
CA GLY A 254 5.17 -22.14 -13.99
C GLY A 254 5.03 -22.06 -15.51
N SER A 255 4.58 -23.13 -16.19
CA SER A 255 4.50 -23.15 -17.66
C SER A 255 3.47 -22.17 -18.23
N ASN A 256 2.44 -21.82 -17.45
CA ASN A 256 1.41 -20.83 -17.80
C ASN A 256 1.74 -19.42 -17.27
N GLY A 257 2.97 -19.20 -16.80
CA GLY A 257 3.38 -17.98 -16.11
C GLY A 257 3.16 -18.01 -14.59
N VAL A 258 3.84 -17.09 -13.91
CA VAL A 258 3.82 -16.98 -12.44
C VAL A 258 3.56 -15.53 -12.05
N ILE A 259 2.62 -15.31 -11.14
CA ILE A 259 2.33 -14.00 -10.54
C ILE A 259 2.87 -14.02 -9.12
N LEU A 260 3.91 -13.24 -8.89
CA LEU A 260 4.59 -13.13 -7.60
C LEU A 260 4.15 -11.84 -6.92
N ILE A 261 3.50 -11.96 -5.77
CA ILE A 261 2.99 -10.87 -4.96
C ILE A 261 3.91 -10.70 -3.76
N THR A 262 4.38 -9.48 -3.55
CA THR A 262 5.15 -9.10 -2.37
C THR A 262 4.31 -8.15 -1.53
N THR A 263 4.10 -8.49 -0.25
CA THR A 263 3.37 -7.63 0.68
C THR A 263 4.26 -6.54 1.27
N LYS A 264 3.64 -5.44 1.71
CA LYS A 264 4.31 -4.35 2.42
C LYS A 264 4.84 -4.85 3.74
N LYS A 265 6.14 -4.64 3.99
CA LYS A 265 6.80 -4.96 5.27
C LYS A 265 7.16 -3.68 6.02
N GLY A 266 7.18 -3.76 7.35
CA GLY A 266 7.60 -2.64 8.21
C GLY A 266 9.03 -2.20 7.89
N LYS A 267 9.23 -0.90 7.64
CA LYS A 267 10.54 -0.32 7.36
C LYS A 267 11.13 0.26 8.65
N LYS A 268 12.42 0.06 8.89
CA LYS A 268 13.13 0.69 10.02
C LYS A 268 13.14 2.21 9.81
N GLY A 269 12.80 2.98 10.84
CA GLY A 269 12.80 4.44 10.78
C GLY A 269 11.57 5.06 11.44
N LEU A 270 11.16 6.21 10.91
CA LEU A 270 10.01 6.98 11.40
C LEU A 270 8.70 6.24 11.07
N LEU A 271 7.75 6.29 12.01
CA LEU A 271 6.42 5.74 11.83
C LEU A 271 5.68 6.51 10.71
N SER A 272 5.21 5.79 9.69
CA SER A 272 4.37 6.33 8.62
C SER A 272 2.98 5.71 8.72
N ILE A 273 1.97 6.56 8.93
CA ILE A 273 0.56 6.16 9.00
C ILE A 273 -0.13 6.75 7.77
N ASN A 274 -0.80 5.90 6.99
CA ASN A 274 -1.63 6.31 5.86
C ASN A 274 -3.07 5.86 6.12
N TYR A 275 -4.02 6.77 5.93
CA TYR A 275 -5.45 6.53 6.07
C TYR A 275 -6.15 6.92 4.78
N GLY A 276 -6.87 5.98 4.18
CA GLY A 276 -7.69 6.19 2.99
C GLY A 276 -9.15 5.85 3.28
N ALA A 277 -10.06 6.72 2.88
CA ALA A 277 -11.50 6.47 2.90
C ALA A 277 -12.06 6.70 1.50
N GLN A 278 -12.85 5.75 1.01
CA GLN A 278 -13.49 5.82 -0.29
C GLN A 278 -14.98 5.51 -0.16
N TYR A 279 -15.82 6.21 -0.91
CA TYR A 279 -17.25 5.98 -0.99
C TYR A 279 -17.67 5.97 -2.46
N GLY A 280 -18.48 4.99 -2.84
CA GLY A 280 -18.93 4.82 -4.22
C GLY A 280 -20.26 4.07 -4.27
N VAL A 281 -21.05 4.36 -5.29
CA VAL A 281 -22.29 3.64 -5.59
C VAL A 281 -22.14 2.92 -6.92
N SER A 282 -22.57 1.66 -6.97
CA SER A 282 -22.58 0.88 -8.20
C SER A 282 -23.99 0.87 -8.77
N THR A 283 -24.12 1.21 -10.05
CA THR A 283 -25.37 1.13 -10.80
C THR A 283 -25.28 0.02 -11.84
N LEU A 284 -26.43 -0.57 -12.18
CA LEU A 284 -26.47 -1.58 -13.22
C LEU A 284 -26.00 -0.98 -14.54
N THR A 285 -25.03 -1.63 -15.19
CA THR A 285 -24.66 -1.31 -16.57
C THR A 285 -25.86 -1.63 -17.46
N GLN A 286 -26.51 -0.62 -18.00
CA GLN A 286 -27.60 -0.82 -18.95
C GLN A 286 -26.98 -1.29 -20.27
N PRO A 287 -27.37 -2.46 -20.80
CA PRO A 287 -26.88 -2.91 -22.10
C PRO A 287 -27.28 -1.89 -23.17
N SER A 288 -26.41 -1.66 -24.16
CA SER A 288 -26.69 -0.78 -25.30
C SER A 288 -27.69 -1.39 -26.30
N PHE A 289 -28.43 -2.42 -25.90
CA PHE A 289 -29.45 -3.04 -26.72
C PHE A 289 -30.78 -2.40 -26.38
N GLU A 290 -31.30 -1.60 -27.31
CA GLU A 290 -32.68 -1.17 -27.27
C GLU A 290 -33.56 -2.39 -27.57
N MET A 291 -34.31 -2.83 -26.57
CA MET A 291 -35.25 -3.92 -26.73
C MET A 291 -36.45 -3.38 -27.50
N MET A 292 -36.94 -4.14 -28.48
CA MET A 292 -38.14 -3.78 -29.21
C MET A 292 -39.31 -3.55 -28.25
N ASP A 293 -40.02 -2.44 -28.42
CA ASP A 293 -41.29 -2.25 -27.77
C ASP A 293 -42.34 -3.25 -28.32
N SER A 294 -43.54 -3.28 -27.74
CA SER A 294 -44.58 -4.22 -28.20
C SER A 294 -44.98 -4.00 -29.66
N ARG A 295 -44.96 -2.77 -30.17
CA ARG A 295 -45.34 -2.46 -31.55
C ARG A 295 -44.23 -2.82 -32.53
N GLU A 296 -42.99 -2.52 -32.19
CA GLU A 296 -41.80 -2.88 -32.95
C GLU A 296 -41.66 -4.39 -33.04
N ARG A 297 -41.91 -5.10 -31.95
CA ARG A 297 -41.95 -6.56 -31.94
C ARG A 297 -43.06 -7.10 -32.84
N LEU A 298 -44.27 -6.57 -32.76
CA LEU A 298 -45.38 -7.02 -33.63
C LEU A 298 -45.09 -6.75 -35.12
N ARG A 299 -44.47 -5.61 -35.44
CA ARG A 299 -44.03 -5.30 -36.81
C ARG A 299 -42.93 -6.25 -37.28
N PHE A 300 -41.95 -6.53 -36.44
CA PHE A 300 -40.89 -7.51 -36.75
C PHE A 300 -41.47 -8.91 -36.98
N GLU A 301 -42.40 -9.35 -36.13
CA GLU A 301 -43.11 -10.62 -36.31
C GLU A 301 -43.90 -10.64 -37.63
N GLU A 302 -44.59 -9.56 -37.98
CA GLU A 302 -45.28 -9.40 -39.27
C GLU A 302 -44.29 -9.45 -40.46
N GLU A 303 -43.16 -8.75 -40.39
CA GLU A 303 -42.15 -8.69 -41.45
C GLU A 303 -41.48 -10.04 -41.70
N VAL A 304 -41.07 -10.74 -40.64
CA VAL A 304 -40.53 -12.11 -40.76
C VAL A 304 -41.55 -13.06 -41.37
N GLY A 305 -42.82 -12.92 -40.97
CA GLY A 305 -43.93 -13.69 -41.52
C GLY A 305 -44.16 -13.42 -43.01
N LEU A 306 -44.06 -12.16 -43.44
CA LEU A 306 -44.16 -11.76 -44.85
C LEU A 306 -43.03 -12.33 -45.71
N GLU A 307 -41.79 -12.29 -45.20
CA GLU A 307 -40.61 -12.71 -45.96
C GLU A 307 -40.45 -14.24 -46.01
N THR A 308 -40.69 -14.92 -44.89
CA THR A 308 -40.37 -16.36 -44.73
C THR A 308 -41.59 -17.26 -44.63
N GLY A 309 -42.79 -16.70 -44.42
CA GLY A 309 -44.01 -17.46 -44.10
C GLY A 309 -44.00 -18.07 -42.69
N ARG A 310 -42.95 -17.86 -41.89
CA ARG A 310 -42.78 -18.49 -40.58
C ARG A 310 -43.53 -17.72 -39.50
N ASN A 311 -44.40 -18.41 -38.76
CA ASN A 311 -45.07 -17.83 -37.61
C ASN A 311 -44.14 -17.84 -36.38
N ILE A 312 -43.70 -16.66 -35.98
CA ILE A 312 -42.86 -16.45 -34.80
C ILE A 312 -43.59 -15.72 -33.66
N GLY A 313 -44.86 -15.35 -33.84
CA GLY A 313 -45.64 -14.69 -32.81
C GLY A 313 -46.95 -14.07 -33.31
N ALA A 314 -47.62 -13.37 -32.38
CA ALA A 314 -48.93 -12.78 -32.58
C ALA A 314 -48.95 -11.75 -33.73
N GLY A 315 -47.84 -11.05 -33.95
CA GLY A 315 -47.72 -10.04 -34.99
C GLY A 315 -47.93 -10.60 -36.40
N TRP A 316 -47.50 -11.83 -36.68
CA TRP A 316 -47.81 -12.48 -37.96
C TRP A 316 -49.18 -13.14 -37.97
N SER A 317 -49.58 -13.81 -36.89
CA SER A 317 -50.86 -14.56 -36.90
C SER A 317 -52.06 -13.63 -37.01
N LEU A 318 -52.01 -12.46 -36.37
CA LEU A 318 -53.08 -11.46 -36.35
C LEU A 318 -52.93 -10.42 -37.46
N SER A 319 -51.83 -10.44 -38.23
CA SER A 319 -51.64 -9.51 -39.33
C SER A 319 -52.67 -9.72 -40.43
N PRO A 320 -53.36 -8.67 -40.89
CA PRO A 320 -54.21 -8.72 -42.08
C PRO A 320 -53.45 -9.11 -43.36
N LYS A 321 -52.12 -8.97 -43.37
CA LYS A 321 -51.27 -9.34 -44.51
C LYS A 321 -50.93 -10.83 -44.56
N ASN A 322 -51.26 -11.57 -43.51
CA ASN A 322 -51.09 -13.02 -43.49
C ASN A 322 -52.17 -13.68 -44.37
N PRO A 323 -51.79 -14.51 -45.37
CA PRO A 323 -52.77 -15.23 -46.20
C PRO A 323 -53.77 -16.08 -45.39
N ALA A 324 -53.35 -16.58 -44.22
CA ALA A 324 -54.20 -17.35 -43.32
C ALA A 324 -55.24 -16.49 -42.55
N TYR A 325 -55.06 -15.17 -42.50
CA TYR A 325 -55.97 -14.25 -41.80
C TYR A 325 -57.36 -14.24 -42.44
N GLY A 326 -57.43 -14.26 -43.78
CA GLY A 326 -58.68 -14.29 -44.55
C GLY A 326 -59.48 -15.59 -44.39
N LEU A 327 -58.86 -16.65 -43.87
CA LEU A 327 -59.51 -17.94 -43.61
C LEU A 327 -60.16 -18.02 -42.21
N LYS A 328 -59.98 -17.00 -41.37
CA LYS A 328 -60.51 -16.97 -40.01
C LYS A 328 -61.91 -16.34 -39.95
N PRO A 329 -62.78 -16.77 -39.03
CA PRO A 329 -64.14 -16.22 -38.89
C PRO A 329 -64.11 -14.74 -38.49
N ALA A 330 -65.13 -13.98 -38.93
CA ALA A 330 -65.21 -12.54 -38.71
C ALA A 330 -65.25 -12.11 -37.23
N SER A 331 -65.68 -12.99 -36.31
CA SER A 331 -65.59 -12.76 -34.87
C SER A 331 -64.14 -12.76 -34.38
N TRP A 332 -63.31 -13.65 -34.92
CA TRP A 332 -61.89 -13.75 -34.58
C TRP A 332 -61.08 -12.57 -35.14
N GLN A 333 -61.44 -12.08 -36.33
CA GLN A 333 -60.78 -10.92 -36.95
C GLN A 333 -61.03 -9.59 -36.21
N LYS A 334 -62.12 -9.48 -35.45
CA LYS A 334 -62.43 -8.28 -34.65
C LYS A 334 -61.63 -8.19 -33.35
N ASP A 335 -61.19 -9.34 -32.84
CA ASP A 335 -60.45 -9.46 -31.59
C ASP A 335 -58.92 -9.54 -31.82
N ALA A 336 -58.50 -9.58 -33.08
CA ALA A 336 -57.12 -9.69 -33.58
C ALA A 336 -56.50 -8.32 -33.85
#